data_AF-A0A969J966-F1
#
_entry.id   AF-A0A969J966-F1
#
_cell.length_a   1.000
_cell.length_b   1.000
_cell.length_c   1.000
_cell.angle_alpha   90.00
_cell.angle_beta   90.00
_cell.angle_gamma   90.00
#
_symmetry.space_group_name_H-M   'P 1'
#
loop_
_entity.id
_entity.type
_entity.pdbx_description
1 polymer ?
#
loop_
_entity_poly.entity_id
_entity_poly.type
_entity_poly.pdbx_seq_one_letter_code
_entity_poly.pdbx_strand_id
1 'polypeptide(L)'
;MTVNKQNLDLLFDSMAEGGAKIAYEEEFQCRIGVFPLAFNDEGAHVSVIFNNNPSPKRPLLLEQIKNYLRDSGLSVISEARYPLEGRLKDYSVAMVVMAPVNFVQPIVKRAVLTFQA
;
A
#
# COMPACT_ATOMS: atom_id res chain seq x y z
N MET A 1 -19.75 -22.26 0.94
CA MET A 1 -19.80 -20.96 1.64
C MET A 1 -19.45 -19.90 0.61
N THR A 2 -20.45 -19.17 0.11
CA THR A 2 -20.23 -18.22 -0.99
C THR A 2 -19.67 -16.94 -0.40
N VAL A 3 -18.37 -16.69 -0.61
CA VAL A 3 -17.78 -15.41 -0.28
C VAL A 3 -18.37 -14.38 -1.24
N ASN A 4 -19.24 -13.51 -0.74
CA ASN A 4 -19.84 -12.43 -1.53
C ASN A 4 -18.77 -11.38 -1.82
N LYS A 5 -18.72 -10.87 -3.06
CA LYS A 5 -17.76 -9.84 -3.50
C LYS A 5 -17.73 -8.63 -2.56
N GLN A 6 -18.89 -8.22 -2.07
CA GLN A 6 -19.02 -7.12 -1.09
C GLN A 6 -18.27 -7.38 0.22
N ASN A 7 -18.19 -8.64 0.68
CA ASN A 7 -17.46 -8.97 1.91
C ASN A 7 -15.94 -8.94 1.70
N LEU A 8 -15.48 -9.19 0.47
CA LEU A 8 -14.07 -9.06 0.11
C LEU A 8 -13.66 -7.60 -0.02
N ASP A 9 -14.49 -6.77 -0.65
CA ASP A 9 -14.24 -5.33 -0.79
C ASP A 9 -14.10 -4.68 0.61
N LEU A 10 -15.04 -4.96 1.53
CA LEU A 10 -14.98 -4.50 2.93
C LEU A 10 -13.74 -4.98 3.68
N LEU A 11 -13.28 -6.21 3.40
CA LEU A 11 -12.07 -6.75 3.99
C LEU A 11 -10.84 -5.98 3.51
N PHE A 12 -10.74 -5.71 2.21
CA PHE A 12 -9.62 -4.96 1.64
C PHE A 12 -9.60 -3.51 2.11
N ASP A 13 -10.76 -2.87 2.23
CA ASP A 13 -10.87 -1.52 2.80
C ASP A 13 -10.39 -1.50 4.26
N SER A 14 -10.84 -2.46 5.07
CA SER A 14 -10.39 -2.60 6.45
C SER A 14 -8.87 -2.86 6.56
N MET A 15 -8.30 -3.63 5.63
CA MET A 15 -6.86 -3.87 5.55
C MET A 15 -6.07 -2.60 5.19
N ALA A 16 -6.59 -1.81 4.24
CA ALA A 16 -5.99 -0.54 3.87
C ALA A 16 -6.00 0.42 5.08
N GLU A 17 -7.14 0.57 5.74
CA GLU A 17 -7.29 1.46 6.90
C GLU A 17 -6.39 1.03 8.06
N GLY A 18 -6.39 -0.26 8.40
CA GLY A 18 -5.51 -0.81 9.43
C GLY A 18 -4.04 -0.61 9.09
N GLY A 19 -3.65 -0.85 7.84
CA GLY A 19 -2.29 -0.63 7.36
C GLY A 19 -1.84 0.83 7.44
N ALA A 20 -2.72 1.78 7.08
CA ALA A 20 -2.43 3.21 7.20
C ALA A 20 -2.28 3.59 8.68
N LYS A 21 -3.21 3.15 9.53
CA LYS A 21 -3.16 3.43 10.97
C LYS A 21 -1.89 2.91 11.62
N ILE A 22 -1.55 1.65 11.40
CA ILE A 22 -0.30 1.04 11.90
C ILE A 22 0.91 1.81 11.38
N ALA A 23 0.96 2.13 10.07
CA ALA A 23 2.02 2.95 9.47
C ALA A 23 2.17 4.34 10.11
N TYR A 24 1.08 4.93 10.61
CA TYR A 24 1.11 6.24 11.27
C TYR A 24 1.53 6.14 12.73
N GLU A 25 1.02 5.14 13.45
CA GLU A 25 1.23 4.98 14.90
C GLU A 25 2.58 4.35 15.22
N GLU A 26 3.11 3.51 14.34
CA GLU A 26 4.43 2.90 14.50
C GLU A 26 5.53 3.71 13.81
N GLU A 27 6.62 3.98 14.54
CA GLU A 27 7.84 4.55 13.99
C GLU A 27 8.64 3.49 13.21
N PHE A 28 8.12 3.07 12.06
CA PHE A 28 8.83 2.17 11.17
C PHE A 28 10.21 2.73 10.81
N GLN A 29 11.24 1.89 10.89
CA GLN A 29 12.62 2.24 10.48
C GLN A 29 12.67 2.73 9.03
N CYS A 30 11.79 2.18 8.18
CA CYS A 30 11.58 2.63 6.81
C CYS A 30 10.24 3.36 6.71
N ARG A 31 10.26 4.61 6.25
CA ARG A 31 9.04 5.41 6.09
C ARG A 31 8.11 4.96 4.95
N ILE A 32 8.58 4.00 4.14
CA ILE A 32 7.86 3.38 3.04
C ILE A 32 8.21 1.90 3.00
N GLY A 33 7.22 1.03 2.91
CA GLY A 33 7.42 -0.41 2.98
C GLY A 33 6.24 -1.22 2.47
N VAL A 34 6.36 -2.55 2.57
CA VAL A 34 5.29 -3.49 2.22
C VAL A 34 5.11 -4.55 3.29
N PHE A 35 3.85 -4.81 3.65
CA PHE A 35 3.43 -5.97 4.43
C PHE A 35 2.74 -7.00 3.54
N PRO A 36 3.31 -8.20 3.34
CA PRO A 36 2.58 -9.32 2.74
C PRO A 36 1.55 -9.85 3.74
N LEU A 37 0.27 -9.94 3.35
CA LEU A 37 -0.81 -10.38 4.24
C LEU A 37 -1.19 -11.85 4.07
N ALA A 38 -1.33 -12.32 2.82
CA ALA A 38 -1.77 -13.68 2.55
C ALA A 38 -1.16 -14.22 1.25
N PHE A 39 -0.86 -15.53 1.28
CA PHE A 39 -0.45 -16.36 0.16
C PHE A 39 -1.70 -17.06 -0.38
N ASN A 40 -1.92 -17.09 -1.69
CA ASN A 40 -2.67 -18.20 -2.27
C ASN A 40 -1.70 -19.24 -2.85
N ASP A 41 -2.15 -20.49 -2.98
CA ASP A 41 -1.34 -21.60 -3.50
C ASP A 41 -0.92 -21.41 -4.97
N GLU A 42 -1.46 -20.38 -5.63
CA GLU A 42 -1.17 -19.97 -7.01
C GLU A 42 -0.08 -18.88 -7.10
N GLY A 43 0.53 -18.49 -5.96
CA GLY A 43 1.65 -17.56 -5.92
C GLY A 43 1.29 -16.07 -6.02
N ALA A 44 -0.01 -15.73 -5.99
CA ALA A 44 -0.49 -14.36 -5.85
C ALA A 44 -0.56 -13.94 -4.37
N HIS A 45 -0.12 -12.71 -4.12
CA HIS A 45 -0.03 -12.12 -2.79
C HIS A 45 -0.88 -10.89 -2.66
N VAL A 46 -1.68 -10.84 -1.59
CA VAL A 46 -2.22 -9.57 -1.10
C VAL A 46 -1.12 -8.89 -0.29
N SER A 47 -0.74 -7.69 -0.71
CA SER A 47 0.30 -6.89 -0.06
C SER A 47 -0.22 -5.50 0.25
N VAL A 48 0.15 -4.97 1.42
CA VAL A 48 -0.12 -3.59 1.81
C VAL A 48 1.14 -2.78 1.60
N ILE A 49 1.14 -1.87 0.63
CA ILE A 49 2.18 -0.86 0.45
C ILE A 49 1.82 0.33 1.33
N PHE A 50 2.70 0.74 2.24
CA PHE A 50 2.46 1.91 3.09
C PHE A 50 3.49 3.01 2.87
N ASN A 51 3.07 4.26 3.07
CA ASN A 51 3.93 5.44 3.03
C ASN A 51 3.52 6.40 4.15
N ASN A 52 4.36 6.50 5.19
CA ASN A 52 4.19 7.45 6.30
C ASN A 52 5.17 8.63 6.20
N ASN A 53 5.91 8.78 5.09
CA ASN A 53 6.95 9.79 4.97
C ASN A 53 6.35 11.21 4.93
N PRO A 54 6.60 12.10 5.92
CA PRO A 54 6.12 13.48 5.94
C PRO A 54 6.78 14.30 4.82
N SER A 55 6.16 14.30 3.64
CA SER A 55 6.66 15.00 2.47
C SER A 55 5.52 15.64 1.68
N PRO A 56 5.65 16.93 1.28
CA PRO A 56 4.69 17.57 0.39
C PRO A 56 4.65 16.92 -1.00
N LYS A 57 5.68 16.14 -1.37
CA LYS A 57 5.73 15.39 -2.63
C LYS A 57 4.98 14.06 -2.56
N ARG A 58 4.46 13.63 -1.39
CA ARG A 58 3.78 12.34 -1.21
C ARG A 58 2.68 12.06 -2.25
N PRO A 59 1.80 13.01 -2.62
CA PRO A 59 0.79 12.75 -3.66
C PRO A 59 1.42 12.34 -5.00
N LEU A 60 2.47 13.06 -5.43
CA LEU A 60 3.21 12.73 -6.66
C LEU A 60 3.86 11.35 -6.58
N LEU A 61 4.44 11.02 -5.42
CA LEU A 61 5.08 9.73 -5.17
C LEU A 61 4.08 8.57 -5.22
N LEU A 62 2.89 8.75 -4.63
CA LEU A 62 1.82 7.76 -4.69
C LEU A 62 1.33 7.55 -6.12
N GLU A 63 1.18 8.62 -6.90
CA GLU A 63 0.82 8.52 -8.32
C GLU A 63 1.90 7.79 -9.14
N GLN A 64 3.19 8.01 -8.86
CA GLN A 64 4.27 7.24 -9.49
C GLN A 64 4.20 5.75 -9.16
N ILE A 65 3.91 5.39 -7.92
CA ILE A 65 3.71 3.98 -7.52
C ILE A 65 2.51 3.39 -8.27
N LYS A 66 1.38 4.11 -8.31
CA LYS A 66 0.17 3.65 -9.03
C LYS A 66 0.41 3.46 -10.51
N ASN A 67 1.11 4.38 -11.16
CA ASN A 67 1.47 4.24 -12.57
C ASN A 67 2.37 3.03 -12.79
N TYR A 68 3.39 2.83 -11.95
CA TYR A 68 4.24 1.64 -12.05
C TYR A 68 3.48 0.33 -11.88
N LEU A 69 2.55 0.27 -10.91
CA LEU A 69 1.67 -0.88 -10.73
C LEU A 69 0.84 -1.13 -12.00
N ARG A 70 0.22 -0.08 -12.55
CA ARG A 70 -0.58 -0.15 -13.78
C ARG A 70 0.24 -0.63 -14.97
N ASP A 71 1.44 -0.07 -15.17
CA ASP A 71 2.36 -0.45 -16.26
C ASP A 71 2.82 -1.90 -16.13
N SER A 72 2.81 -2.44 -14.90
CA SER A 72 3.14 -3.83 -14.59
C SER A 72 1.92 -4.77 -14.67
N GLY A 73 0.75 -4.28 -15.09
CA GLY A 73 -0.50 -5.06 -15.14
C GLY A 73 -1.11 -5.33 -13.76
N LEU A 74 -0.66 -4.63 -12.72
CA LEU A 74 -1.17 -4.74 -11.36
C LEU A 74 -2.17 -3.62 -11.06
N SER A 75 -3.10 -3.88 -10.15
CA SER A 75 -4.09 -2.89 -9.71
C SER A 75 -4.06 -2.72 -8.19
N VAL A 76 -4.29 -1.47 -7.77
CA VAL A 76 -4.61 -1.16 -6.37
C VAL A 76 -6.06 -1.56 -6.17
N ILE A 77 -6.29 -2.45 -5.19
CA ILE A 77 -7.62 -2.95 -4.83
C ILE A 77 -8.30 -1.95 -3.90
N SER A 78 -7.56 -1.43 -2.92
CA SER A 78 -8.06 -0.43 -1.97
C SER A 78 -6.94 0.53 -1.55
N GLU A 79 -7.29 1.77 -1.21
CA GLU A 79 -6.40 2.79 -0.69
C GLU A 79 -7.07 3.48 0.50
N ALA A 80 -6.35 3.63 1.60
CA ALA A 80 -6.81 4.39 2.75
C ALA A 80 -5.72 5.32 3.27
N ARG A 81 -6.16 6.35 4.01
CA ARG A 81 -5.30 7.37 4.62
C ARG A 81 -5.61 7.51 6.09
N TYR A 82 -4.59 7.79 6.91
CA TYR A 82 -4.79 8.01 8.33
C TYR A 82 -3.81 9.06 8.90
N PRO A 83 -4.24 9.97 9.77
CA PRO A 83 -5.64 10.29 10.08
C PRO A 83 -6.35 10.90 8.86
N LEU A 84 -7.67 10.70 8.74
CA LEU A 84 -8.50 11.25 7.65
C LEU A 84 -8.45 12.78 7.58
N GLU A 85 -8.27 13.43 8.73
CA GLU A 85 -8.14 14.89 8.86
C GLU A 85 -6.69 15.39 8.69
N GLY A 86 -5.75 14.48 8.39
CA GLY A 86 -4.33 14.79 8.33
C GLY A 86 -4.04 15.92 7.34
N ARG A 87 -3.65 17.09 7.87
CA ARG A 87 -3.07 18.18 7.07
C ARG A 87 -1.97 17.56 6.20
N LEU A 88 -1.82 18.01 4.95
CA LEU A 88 -1.00 17.42 3.86
C LEU A 88 0.40 16.84 4.22
N LYS A 89 0.93 17.09 5.41
CA LYS A 89 2.23 16.66 5.90
C LYS A 89 2.16 15.49 6.90
N ASP A 90 1.13 15.36 7.74
CA ASP A 90 1.02 14.35 8.81
C ASP A 90 -0.12 13.35 8.53
N TYR A 91 0.06 12.54 7.50
CA TYR A 91 -0.80 11.39 7.27
C TYR A 91 0.02 10.24 6.67
N SER A 92 -0.38 9.02 6.95
CA SER A 92 0.07 7.83 6.26
C SER A 92 -0.92 7.46 5.16
N VAL A 93 -0.44 6.74 4.16
CA VAL A 93 -1.27 6.07 3.16
C VAL A 93 -0.93 4.60 3.14
N ALA A 94 -1.92 3.75 2.98
CA ALA A 94 -1.74 2.34 2.67
C ALA A 94 -2.56 1.97 1.43
N MET A 95 -1.97 1.15 0.58
CA MET A 95 -2.58 0.60 -0.64
C MET A 95 -2.53 -0.91 -0.58
N VAL A 96 -3.69 -1.55 -0.74
CA VAL A 96 -3.77 -3.00 -0.92
C VAL A 96 -3.60 -3.30 -2.40
N VAL A 97 -2.65 -4.17 -2.72
CA VAL A 97 -2.39 -4.66 -4.07
C VAL A 97 -2.42 -6.17 -4.07
N MET A 98 -2.88 -6.76 -5.17
CA MET A 98 -2.68 -8.19 -5.43
C MET A 98 -1.60 -8.32 -6.51
N ALA A 99 -0.46 -8.90 -6.13
CA ALA A 99 0.70 -9.03 -7.00
C ALA A 99 1.40 -10.37 -6.77
N PRO A 100 2.09 -10.94 -7.77
CA PRO A 100 2.95 -12.09 -7.56
C PRO A 100 4.05 -11.82 -6.52
N VAL A 101 4.45 -12.83 -5.74
CA VAL A 101 5.50 -12.72 -4.67
C VAL A 101 6.76 -12.01 -5.17
N ASN A 102 7.22 -12.40 -6.36
CA ASN A 102 8.44 -11.91 -6.98
C ASN A 102 8.36 -10.43 -7.39
N PHE A 103 7.16 -9.84 -7.41
CA PHE A 103 6.92 -8.44 -7.79
C PHE A 103 6.92 -7.48 -6.60
N VAL A 104 6.67 -7.97 -5.39
CA VAL A 104 6.52 -7.16 -4.18
C VAL A 104 7.83 -6.46 -3.77
N GLN A 105 8.94 -7.20 -3.75
CA GLN A 105 10.25 -6.68 -3.39
C GLN A 105 10.77 -5.60 -4.38
N PRO A 106 10.65 -5.79 -5.71
CA PRO A 106 10.92 -4.74 -6.70
C PRO A 106 10.09 -3.47 -6.51
N ILE A 107 8.81 -3.56 -6.12
CA ILE A 107 7.97 -2.39 -5.83
C ILE A 107 8.55 -1.59 -4.67
N VAL A 108 8.94 -2.24 -3.57
CA VAL A 108 9.54 -1.58 -2.40
C VAL A 108 10.86 -0.91 -2.77
N LYS A 109 11.77 -1.62 -3.43
CA LYS A 109 13.05 -1.05 -3.88
C LYS A 109 12.83 0.13 -4.84
N ARG A 110 11.89 -0.07 -5.77
CA ARG A 110 11.24 0.91 -6.65
C ARG A 110 10.98 2.23 -5.96
N ALA A 111 10.05 2.09 -5.04
CA ALA A 111 9.54 3.14 -4.20
C ALA A 111 10.75 3.78 -3.47
N VAL A 112 11.46 3.04 -2.61
CA VAL A 112 12.59 3.53 -1.79
C VAL A 112 13.64 4.31 -2.60
N LEU A 113 14.07 3.81 -3.76
CA LEU A 113 15.08 4.47 -4.60
C LEU A 113 14.54 5.76 -5.24
N THR A 114 13.26 5.79 -5.63
CA THR A 114 12.60 7.00 -6.13
C THR A 114 12.45 8.07 -5.02
N PHE A 115 12.56 7.67 -3.74
CA PHE A 115 12.38 8.57 -2.59
C PHE A 115 13.67 9.15 -2.00
N GLN A 116 14.84 8.69 -2.45
CA GLN A 116 16.15 9.22 -2.03
C GLN A 116 16.75 10.22 -3.04
N ALA A 117 16.13 10.38 -4.22
CA ALA A 117 16.51 11.34 -5.26
C ALA A 117 15.70 12.66 -5.16
#